data_AF-A0A7J2Z1Z5-F1
#
_entry.id   AF-A0A7J2Z1Z5-F1
#
_cell.length_a   1.000
_cell.length_b   1.000
_cell.length_c   1.000
_cell.angle_alpha   90.00
_cell.angle_beta   90.00
_cell.angle_gamma   90.00
#
_symmetry.space_group_name_H-M   'P 1'
#
loop_
_entity.id
_entity.type
_entity.pdbx_description
1 polymer ?
#
loop_
_entity_poly.entity_id
_entity_poly.type
_entity_poly.pdbx_seq_one_letter_code
_entity_poly.pdbx_strand_id
1 'polypeptide(L)'
;MKYESAPDLKEKIKDLVEVLEMKHIELDKVECFRSYGTNSRRVIARCHGLPKVMQLGMKTSPFYVIEVINERFGKMNEEEQTKVLLHELLHIPKTFGGGFRQHDFVNRQTVERLYREYKRRKEIKSKKAQEVVNFSNVDSRFNSELNNHMGNESQEKRIGLVEKIIQNFNANKKEDENKEKSD
;
A
#
# COMPACT_ATOMS: atom_id res chain seq x y z
N MET A 1 -19.26 -22.08 10.42
CA MET A 1 -18.54 -20.92 9.83
C MET A 1 -17.15 -21.41 9.45
N LYS A 2 -16.68 -21.11 8.24
CA LYS A 2 -15.35 -21.51 7.75
C LYS A 2 -14.51 -20.26 7.52
N TYR A 3 -13.22 -20.33 7.81
CA TYR A 3 -12.24 -19.29 7.50
C TYR A 3 -11.20 -19.81 6.51
N GLU A 4 -10.75 -18.94 5.62
CA GLU A 4 -9.74 -19.24 4.61
C GLU A 4 -8.77 -18.05 4.52
N SER A 5 -7.46 -18.34 4.52
CA SER A 5 -6.45 -17.30 4.33
C SER A 5 -6.65 -16.60 2.99
N ALA A 6 -6.48 -15.28 2.95
CA ALA A 6 -6.68 -14.46 1.77
C ALA A 6 -5.41 -13.66 1.41
N PRO A 7 -4.37 -14.30 0.84
CA PRO A 7 -3.11 -13.62 0.49
C PRO A 7 -3.30 -12.51 -0.53
N ASP A 8 -4.23 -12.66 -1.47
CA ASP A 8 -4.60 -11.64 -2.46
C ASP A 8 -5.16 -10.36 -1.81
N LEU A 9 -5.96 -10.53 -0.75
CA LEU A 9 -6.43 -9.40 0.06
C LEU A 9 -5.28 -8.77 0.85
N LYS A 10 -4.34 -9.58 1.37
CA LYS A 10 -3.15 -9.08 2.06
C LYS A 10 -2.29 -8.22 1.14
N GLU A 11 -2.07 -8.64 -0.11
CA GLU A 11 -1.37 -7.84 -1.11
C GLU A 11 -2.13 -6.55 -1.46
N LYS A 12 -3.46 -6.62 -1.58
CA LYS A 12 -4.28 -5.41 -1.81
C LYS A 12 -4.21 -4.44 -0.63
N ILE A 13 -4.23 -4.95 0.61
CA ILE A 13 -4.03 -4.15 1.82
C ILE A 13 -2.64 -3.51 1.85
N LYS A 14 -1.60 -4.27 1.50
CA LYS A 14 -0.22 -3.76 1.38
C LYS A 14 -0.14 -2.60 0.39
N ASP A 15 -0.66 -2.77 -0.83
CA ASP A 15 -0.67 -1.68 -1.84
C ASP A 15 -1.43 -0.44 -1.32
N LEU A 16 -2.58 -0.61 -0.67
CA LEU A 16 -3.32 0.50 -0.09
C LEU A 16 -2.52 1.23 0.99
N VAL A 17 -1.92 0.49 1.94
CA VAL A 17 -1.12 1.04 3.05
C VAL A 17 0.10 1.78 2.54
N GLU A 18 0.81 1.21 1.57
CA GLU A 18 2.01 1.81 0.97
C GLU A 18 1.66 3.06 0.18
N VAL A 19 0.66 3.01 -0.70
CA VAL A 19 0.27 4.13 -1.56
C VAL A 19 -0.28 5.29 -0.73
N LEU A 20 -1.10 5.00 0.28
CA LEU A 20 -1.67 6.02 1.17
C LEU A 20 -0.74 6.41 2.32
N GLU A 21 0.47 5.83 2.38
CA GLU A 21 1.48 6.08 3.41
C GLU A 21 0.92 5.95 4.84
N MET A 22 0.16 4.89 5.09
CA MET A 22 -0.42 4.59 6.41
C MET A 22 0.64 4.02 7.37
N LYS A 23 1.66 4.82 7.70
CA LYS A 23 2.87 4.43 8.47
C LYS A 23 2.62 3.80 9.86
N HIS A 24 1.41 3.91 10.37
CA HIS A 24 1.01 3.33 11.67
C HIS A 24 0.57 1.88 11.57
N ILE A 25 0.44 1.32 10.35
CA ILE A 25 0.01 -0.05 10.13
C ILE A 25 1.25 -0.92 9.93
N GLU A 26 1.48 -1.84 10.86
CA GLU A 26 2.53 -2.85 10.75
C GLU A 26 1.98 -4.04 9.95
N LEU A 27 2.30 -4.12 8.65
CA LEU A 27 1.77 -5.13 7.74
C LEU A 27 2.03 -6.58 8.20
N ASP A 28 3.14 -6.82 8.87
CA ASP A 28 3.53 -8.13 9.42
C ASP A 28 2.61 -8.58 10.57
N LYS A 29 1.83 -7.65 11.12
CA LYS A 29 0.87 -7.85 12.20
C LYS A 29 -0.58 -7.69 11.73
N VAL A 30 -0.80 -7.75 10.42
CA VAL A 30 -2.12 -7.74 9.80
C VAL A 30 -2.28 -8.98 8.92
N GLU A 31 -3.32 -9.77 9.19
CA GLU A 31 -3.69 -10.89 8.33
C GLU A 31 -5.08 -10.72 7.74
N CYS A 32 -5.30 -11.34 6.58
CA CYS A 32 -6.56 -11.24 5.86
C CYS A 32 -7.21 -12.62 5.70
N PHE A 33 -8.52 -12.69 5.94
CA PHE A 33 -9.29 -13.93 5.82
C PHE A 33 -10.60 -13.71 5.08
N ARG A 34 -11.00 -14.71 4.32
CA ARG A 34 -12.39 -14.89 3.86
C ARG A 34 -13.13 -15.76 4.85
N SER A 35 -14.34 -15.37 5.20
CA SER A 35 -15.27 -16.20 5.96
C SER A 35 -16.49 -16.60 5.14
N TYR A 36 -17.05 -17.76 5.48
CA TYR A 36 -18.19 -18.38 4.81
C TYR A 36 -19.20 -18.96 5.81
N GLY A 37 -20.47 -19.03 5.39
CA GLY A 37 -21.55 -19.65 6.15
C GLY A 37 -21.99 -18.83 7.37
N THR A 38 -21.94 -17.50 7.27
CA THR A 38 -22.38 -16.60 8.34
C THR A 38 -23.88 -16.24 8.21
N ASN A 39 -24.58 -16.21 9.34
CA ASN A 39 -25.98 -15.76 9.42
C ASN A 39 -26.11 -14.23 9.46
N SER A 40 -25.01 -13.49 9.66
CA SER A 40 -25.03 -12.02 9.67
C SER A 40 -25.44 -11.49 8.31
N ARG A 41 -26.59 -10.81 8.20
CA ARG A 41 -27.15 -10.38 6.89
C ARG A 41 -26.55 -9.08 6.32
N ARG A 42 -26.09 -8.17 7.17
CA ARG A 42 -25.67 -6.80 6.79
C ARG A 42 -24.16 -6.56 6.85
N VAL A 43 -23.39 -7.52 7.34
CA VAL A 43 -21.95 -7.37 7.51
C VAL A 43 -21.27 -7.84 6.22
N ILE A 44 -20.38 -6.99 5.69
CA ILE A 44 -19.58 -7.27 4.49
C ILE A 44 -18.15 -7.65 4.88
N ALA A 45 -17.57 -6.90 5.82
CA ALA A 45 -16.25 -7.15 6.37
C ALA A 45 -16.21 -6.77 7.86
N ARG A 46 -15.13 -7.14 8.53
CA ARG A 46 -14.83 -6.81 9.94
C ARG A 46 -13.33 -6.60 10.12
N CYS A 47 -12.99 -5.72 11.03
CA CYS A 47 -11.65 -5.57 11.59
C CYS A 47 -11.64 -6.11 13.01
N HIS A 48 -10.80 -7.12 13.25
CA HIS A 48 -10.55 -7.67 14.58
C HIS A 48 -9.21 -7.15 15.08
N GLY A 49 -9.17 -6.61 16.30
CA GLY A 49 -7.92 -6.30 16.99
C GLY A 49 -7.72 -7.25 18.16
N LEU A 50 -6.48 -7.70 18.38
CA LEU A 50 -6.12 -8.53 19.53
C LEU A 50 -6.17 -7.68 20.81
N PRO A 51 -7.11 -7.91 21.75
CA PRO A 51 -7.27 -7.06 22.92
C PRO A 51 -6.04 -7.07 23.83
N LYS A 52 -5.81 -5.97 24.55
CA LYS A 52 -4.58 -5.78 25.34
C LYS A 52 -4.32 -6.88 26.36
N VAL A 53 -5.38 -7.39 27.02
CA VAL A 53 -5.26 -8.49 27.98
C VAL A 53 -4.75 -9.78 27.33
N MET A 54 -5.18 -10.08 26.10
CA MET A 54 -4.72 -11.26 25.36
C MET A 54 -3.28 -11.11 24.89
N GLN A 55 -2.89 -9.90 24.44
CA GLN A 55 -1.50 -9.60 24.12
C GLN A 55 -0.56 -9.90 25.29
N LEU A 56 -0.93 -9.44 26.50
CA LEU A 56 -0.16 -9.66 27.72
C LEU A 56 -0.09 -11.16 28.08
N GLY A 57 -1.23 -11.86 28.03
CA GLY A 57 -1.28 -13.30 28.32
C GLY A 57 -0.46 -14.14 27.34
N MET A 58 -0.43 -13.76 26.07
CA MET A 58 0.32 -14.44 25.00
C MET A 58 1.77 -13.95 24.86
N LYS A 59 2.17 -12.90 25.60
CA LYS A 59 3.47 -12.22 25.46
C LYS A 59 3.76 -11.80 24.01
N THR A 60 2.74 -11.24 23.35
CA THR A 60 2.83 -10.82 21.95
C THR A 60 2.49 -9.34 21.78
N SER A 61 2.85 -8.79 20.62
CA SER A 61 2.49 -7.45 20.20
C SER A 61 1.03 -7.39 19.74
N PRO A 62 0.46 -6.19 19.55
CA PRO A 62 -0.80 -6.03 18.85
C PRO A 62 -0.82 -6.78 17.51
N PHE A 63 -2.02 -7.24 17.14
CA PHE A 63 -2.27 -7.97 15.91
C PHE A 63 -3.69 -7.68 15.43
N TYR A 64 -3.87 -7.61 14.11
CA TYR A 64 -5.15 -7.33 13.50
C TYR A 64 -5.50 -8.36 12.43
N VAL A 65 -6.80 -8.64 12.30
CA VAL A 65 -7.34 -9.48 11.23
C VAL A 65 -8.40 -8.70 10.48
N ILE A 66 -8.24 -8.60 9.16
CA ILE A 66 -9.27 -8.09 8.27
C ILE A 66 -10.02 -9.30 7.70
N GLU A 67 -11.27 -9.45 8.10
CA GLU A 67 -12.17 -10.52 7.66
C GLU A 67 -13.15 -9.97 6.63
N VAL A 68 -13.27 -10.62 5.46
CA VAL A 68 -14.36 -10.35 4.51
C VAL A 68 -15.31 -11.54 4.45
N ILE A 69 -16.62 -11.25 4.38
CA ILE A 69 -17.65 -12.28 4.20
C ILE A 69 -17.82 -12.52 2.70
N ASN A 70 -17.35 -13.67 2.22
CA ASN A 70 -17.15 -13.91 0.80
C ASN A 70 -18.46 -13.88 0.00
N GLU A 71 -19.59 -14.32 0.57
CA GLU A 71 -20.90 -14.33 -0.11
C GLU A 71 -21.40 -12.94 -0.50
N ARG A 72 -20.87 -11.89 0.13
CA ARG A 72 -21.19 -10.49 -0.15
C ARG A 72 -20.02 -9.78 -0.83
N PHE A 73 -18.85 -9.82 -0.21
CA PHE A 73 -17.66 -9.14 -0.70
C PHE A 73 -17.27 -9.63 -2.10
N GLY A 74 -17.34 -10.94 -2.36
CA GLY A 74 -16.98 -11.53 -3.65
C GLY A 74 -17.89 -11.12 -4.82
N LYS A 75 -19.07 -10.55 -4.53
CA LYS A 75 -20.01 -10.04 -5.55
C LYS A 75 -19.81 -8.56 -5.86
N MET A 76 -18.99 -7.86 -5.09
CA MET A 76 -18.74 -6.43 -5.25
C MET A 76 -17.73 -6.20 -6.37
N ASN A 77 -17.85 -5.07 -7.06
CA ASN A 77 -16.83 -4.64 -8.01
C ASN A 77 -15.54 -4.18 -7.28
N GLU A 78 -14.45 -4.04 -8.03
CA GLU A 78 -13.14 -3.70 -7.49
C GLU A 78 -13.11 -2.39 -6.69
N GLU A 79 -13.85 -1.37 -7.14
CA GLU A 79 -13.94 -0.08 -6.45
C GLU A 79 -14.59 -0.23 -5.08
N GLU A 80 -15.75 -0.88 -5.03
CA GLU A 80 -16.49 -1.09 -3.79
C GLU A 80 -15.73 -2.00 -2.83
N GLN A 81 -15.08 -3.06 -3.33
CA GLN A 81 -14.16 -3.87 -2.53
C GLN A 81 -13.03 -3.03 -1.94
N THR A 82 -12.42 -2.15 -2.73
CA THR A 82 -11.34 -1.28 -2.26
C THR A 82 -11.83 -0.34 -1.16
N LYS A 83 -13.03 0.25 -1.32
CA LYS A 83 -13.65 1.11 -0.29
C LYS A 83 -13.95 0.35 1.00
N VAL A 84 -14.42 -0.89 0.91
CA VAL A 84 -14.63 -1.75 2.09
C VAL A 84 -13.30 -2.03 2.80
N LEU A 85 -12.24 -2.39 2.08
CA LEU A 85 -10.93 -2.62 2.71
C LEU A 85 -10.38 -1.35 3.38
N LEU A 86 -10.56 -0.18 2.76
CA LEU A 86 -10.23 1.12 3.37
C LEU A 86 -11.04 1.39 4.64
N HIS A 87 -12.32 1.01 4.67
CA HIS A 87 -13.15 1.09 5.87
C HIS A 87 -12.56 0.25 7.00
N GLU A 88 -12.19 -1.00 6.72
CA GLU A 88 -11.57 -1.87 7.73
C GLU A 88 -10.21 -1.35 8.21
N LEU A 89 -9.38 -0.81 7.32
CA LEU A 89 -8.09 -0.21 7.70
C LEU A 89 -8.27 1.01 8.61
N LEU A 90 -9.32 1.81 8.42
CA LEU A 90 -9.61 2.97 9.27
C LEU A 90 -10.00 2.58 10.71
N HIS A 91 -10.46 1.35 10.93
CA HIS A 91 -10.68 0.83 12.28
C HIS A 91 -9.38 0.61 13.05
N ILE A 92 -8.23 0.46 12.38
CA ILE A 92 -6.93 0.34 13.04
C ILE A 92 -6.52 1.72 13.60
N PRO A 93 -6.31 1.86 14.92
CA PRO A 93 -5.90 3.11 15.53
C PRO A 93 -4.47 3.48 15.13
N LYS A 94 -4.18 4.79 15.07
CA LYS A 94 -2.82 5.32 14.82
C LYS A 94 -1.77 4.85 15.83
N THR A 95 -2.18 4.40 17.01
CA THR A 95 -1.30 3.84 18.04
C THR A 95 -1.01 2.36 17.84
N PHE A 96 -1.72 1.68 16.94
CA PHE A 96 -1.62 0.25 16.66
C PHE A 96 -1.73 -0.65 17.91
N GLY A 97 -2.42 -0.20 18.97
CA GLY A 97 -2.36 -0.84 20.30
C GLY A 97 -3.19 -2.13 20.50
N GLY A 98 -3.88 -2.62 19.47
CA GLY A 98 -4.77 -3.79 19.49
C GLY A 98 -6.22 -3.51 19.90
N GLY A 99 -6.55 -2.24 20.20
CA GLY A 99 -7.94 -1.76 20.19
C GLY A 99 -8.42 -1.46 18.77
N PHE A 100 -9.69 -1.15 18.61
CA PHE A 100 -10.27 -0.71 17.33
C PHE A 100 -11.01 0.60 17.52
N ARG A 101 -11.00 1.45 16.49
CA ARG A 101 -11.82 2.66 16.45
C ARG A 101 -13.26 2.28 16.19
N GLN A 102 -14.20 2.84 16.93
CA GLN A 102 -15.61 2.64 16.64
C GLN A 102 -16.05 3.49 15.43
N HIS A 103 -17.20 3.16 14.86
CA HIS A 103 -17.69 3.72 13.59
C HIS A 103 -17.87 5.24 13.59
N ASP A 104 -17.90 5.89 14.75
CA ASP A 104 -17.97 7.36 14.86
C ASP A 104 -16.78 8.05 14.18
N PHE A 105 -15.62 7.37 14.09
CA PHE A 105 -14.43 7.86 13.41
C PHE A 105 -14.24 7.29 11.98
N VAL A 106 -15.02 6.28 11.60
CA VAL A 106 -14.92 5.58 10.32
C VAL A 106 -16.15 5.87 9.47
N ASN A 107 -16.14 7.02 8.80
CA ASN A 107 -17.28 7.47 8.00
C ASN A 107 -17.03 7.35 6.48
N ARG A 108 -18.14 7.30 5.74
CA ARG A 108 -18.15 7.17 4.27
C ARG A 108 -17.36 8.28 3.57
N GLN A 109 -17.42 9.51 4.09
CA GLN A 109 -16.71 10.65 3.51
C GLN A 109 -15.19 10.46 3.57
N THR A 110 -14.68 9.92 4.67
CA THR A 110 -13.24 9.63 4.85
C THR A 110 -12.80 8.51 3.91
N VAL A 111 -13.59 7.44 3.79
CA VAL A 111 -13.33 6.35 2.84
C VAL A 111 -13.26 6.89 1.41
N GLU A 112 -14.23 7.71 1.00
CA GLU A 112 -14.26 8.27 -0.36
C GLU A 112 -13.08 9.22 -0.62
N ARG A 113 -12.68 10.01 0.39
CA ARG A 113 -11.49 10.85 0.29
C ARG A 113 -10.22 10.01 0.12
N LEU A 114 -10.06 8.95 0.90
CA LEU A 114 -8.91 8.05 0.78
C LEU A 114 -8.91 7.30 -0.55
N TYR A 115 -10.05 6.85 -1.04
CA TYR A 115 -10.17 6.16 -2.32
C TYR A 115 -9.74 7.07 -3.48
N ARG A 116 -10.22 8.33 -3.51
CA ARG A 116 -9.79 9.32 -4.51
C ARG A 116 -8.29 9.61 -4.44
N GLU A 117 -7.76 9.75 -3.23
CA GLU A 117 -6.32 9.97 -3.03
C GLU A 117 -5.48 8.76 -3.50
N TYR A 118 -5.94 7.55 -3.20
CA TYR A 118 -5.32 6.30 -3.67
C TYR A 118 -5.27 6.27 -5.21
N LYS A 119 -6.40 6.52 -5.88
CA LYS A 119 -6.47 6.58 -7.35
C LYS A 119 -5.51 7.62 -7.94
N ARG A 120 -5.51 8.83 -7.37
CA ARG A 120 -4.63 9.93 -7.79
C ARG A 120 -3.15 9.55 -7.66
N ARG A 121 -2.75 8.96 -6.52
CA ARG A 121 -1.36 8.53 -6.29
C ARG A 121 -0.94 7.39 -7.23
N LYS A 122 -1.81 6.42 -7.50
CA LYS A 122 -1.54 5.35 -8.48
C LYS A 122 -1.32 5.93 -9.87
N GLU A 123 -2.15 6.88 -10.31
CA GLU A 123 -2.01 7.52 -11.61
C GLU A 123 -0.66 8.26 -11.75
N ILE A 124 -0.26 9.01 -10.72
CA ILE A 124 1.04 9.70 -10.70
C ILE A 124 2.20 8.70 -10.74
N LYS A 125 2.12 7.60 -9.98
CA LYS A 125 3.15 6.56 -9.97
C LYS A 125 3.31 5.91 -11.35
N SER A 126 2.19 5.63 -12.03
CA SER A 126 2.20 5.08 -13.39
C SER A 126 2.80 6.05 -14.41
N LYS A 127 2.47 7.35 -14.35
CA LYS A 127 3.06 8.37 -15.24
C LYS A 127 4.57 8.51 -15.04
N LYS A 128 5.02 8.58 -13.79
CA LYS A 128 6.46 8.63 -13.46
C LYS A 128 7.20 7.38 -13.95
N ALA A 129 6.62 6.20 -13.79
CA ALA A 129 7.23 4.97 -14.29
C ALA A 129 7.38 4.99 -15.83
N GLN A 130 6.40 5.53 -16.55
CA GLN A 130 6.48 5.69 -18.01
C GLN A 130 7.53 6.72 -18.43
N GLU A 131 7.65 7.84 -17.72
CA GLU A 131 8.68 8.86 -17.96
C GLU A 131 10.10 8.29 -17.78
N VAL A 132 10.32 7.50 -16.72
CA VAL A 132 11.60 6.82 -16.46
C VAL A 132 11.95 5.84 -17.58
N VAL A 133 10.98 5.03 -18.02
CA VAL A 133 11.17 4.08 -19.13
C VAL A 133 11.50 4.83 -20.43
N ASN A 134 10.78 5.91 -20.73
CA ASN A 134 11.04 6.73 -21.93
C ASN A 134 12.44 7.35 -21.90
N PHE A 135 12.90 7.87 -20.76
CA PHE A 135 14.25 8.42 -20.62
C PHE A 135 15.33 7.34 -20.87
N SER A 136 15.17 6.14 -20.33
CA SER A 136 16.12 5.03 -20.55
C SER A 136 16.22 4.57 -22.01
N ASN A 137 15.17 4.78 -22.81
CA ASN A 137 15.13 4.40 -24.22
C ASN A 137 15.74 5.46 -25.16
N VAL A 138 15.86 6.72 -24.72
CA VAL A 138 16.30 7.83 -25.59
C VAL A 138 17.82 8.02 -25.57
N ASP A 139 18.51 7.63 -24.50
CA ASP A 139 19.96 7.83 -24.41
C ASP A 139 20.77 6.57 -24.77
N SER A 140 21.20 6.49 -26.03
CA SER A 140 22.03 5.40 -26.56
C SER A 140 23.46 5.41 -25.98
N ARG A 141 23.97 6.55 -25.47
CA ARG A 141 25.26 6.64 -24.78
C ARG A 141 25.17 6.11 -23.36
N PHE A 142 24.07 6.38 -22.66
CA PHE A 142 23.83 5.84 -21.33
C PHE A 142 23.67 4.30 -21.35
N ASN A 143 22.99 3.76 -22.36
CA ASN A 143 22.88 2.31 -22.55
C ASN A 143 24.22 1.65 -22.89
N SER A 144 25.11 2.32 -23.63
CA SER A 144 26.44 1.77 -23.93
C SER A 144 27.36 1.80 -22.71
N GLU A 145 27.31 2.85 -21.88
CA GLU A 145 28.06 2.92 -20.61
C GLU A 145 27.57 1.87 -19.60
N LEU A 146 26.26 1.68 -19.44
CA LEU A 146 25.69 0.66 -18.55
C LEU A 146 26.05 -0.77 -18.99
N ASN A 147 26.01 -1.06 -20.29
CA ASN A 147 26.37 -2.37 -20.82
C ASN A 147 27.87 -2.64 -20.75
N ASN A 148 28.71 -1.61 -20.84
CA ASN A 148 30.17 -1.75 -20.70
C ASN A 148 30.63 -1.90 -19.24
N HIS A 149 29.83 -1.45 -18.26
CA HIS A 149 30.18 -1.56 -16.84
C HIS A 149 29.59 -2.78 -16.12
N MET A 150 28.54 -3.41 -16.67
CA MET A 150 27.79 -4.44 -15.94
C MET A 150 27.71 -5.76 -16.71
N GLY A 151 28.63 -6.67 -16.38
CA GLY A 151 28.40 -8.11 -16.55
C GLY A 151 27.15 -8.58 -15.78
N ASN A 152 26.70 -9.80 -16.06
CA ASN A 152 25.45 -10.45 -15.62
C ASN A 152 25.05 -10.28 -14.12
N GLU A 153 24.61 -9.09 -13.70
CA GLU A 153 24.03 -8.85 -12.37
C GLU A 153 22.49 -8.71 -12.42
N SER A 154 21.85 -9.03 -11.29
CA SER A 154 20.39 -9.19 -11.17
C SER A 154 19.60 -7.90 -11.44
N GLN A 155 18.37 -8.07 -11.96
CA GLN A 155 17.45 -6.99 -12.34
C GLN A 155 17.14 -6.00 -11.21
N GLU A 156 17.13 -6.44 -9.94
CA GLU A 156 16.86 -5.56 -8.79
C GLU A 156 17.99 -4.56 -8.53
N LYS A 157 19.26 -4.97 -8.70
CA LYS A 157 20.41 -4.05 -8.61
C LYS A 157 20.39 -3.02 -9.74
N ARG A 158 19.95 -3.43 -10.94
CA ARG A 158 19.77 -2.53 -12.10
C ARG A 158 18.77 -1.41 -11.80
N ILE A 159 17.62 -1.75 -11.23
CA ILE A 159 16.59 -0.77 -10.86
C ILE A 159 17.13 0.22 -9.82
N GLY A 160 17.76 -0.28 -8.75
CA GLY A 160 18.33 0.58 -7.71
C GLY A 160 19.44 1.52 -8.19
N LEU A 161 20.26 1.09 -9.16
CA LEU A 161 21.29 1.92 -9.77
C LEU A 161 20.67 3.01 -10.66
N VAL A 162 19.66 2.65 -11.47
CA VAL A 162 18.92 3.60 -12.31
C VAL A 162 18.23 4.67 -11.45
N GLU A 163 17.61 4.27 -10.33
CA GLU A 163 17.01 5.22 -9.38
C GLU A 163 18.04 6.20 -8.79
N LYS A 164 19.23 5.72 -8.41
CA LYS A 164 20.33 6.59 -7.94
C LYS A 164 20.80 7.57 -9.00
N ILE A 165 20.95 7.12 -10.25
CA ILE A 165 21.43 7.99 -11.34
C ILE A 165 20.39 9.07 -11.65
N ILE A 166 19.11 8.71 -11.67
CA ILE A 166 18.01 9.66 -11.87
C ILE A 166 17.94 10.67 -10.71
N GLN A 167 18.17 10.24 -9.47
CA GLN A 167 18.23 11.16 -8.32
C GLN A 167 19.38 12.16 -8.45
N ASN A 168 20.57 11.70 -8.84
CA ASN A 168 21.74 12.57 -9.03
C ASN A 168 21.55 13.55 -10.20
N PHE A 169 20.98 13.09 -11.32
CA PHE A 169 20.71 13.96 -12.48
C PHE A 169 19.71 15.07 -12.13
N ASN A 170 18.64 14.75 -11.40
CA ASN A 170 17.66 15.74 -10.95
C ASN A 170 18.24 16.70 -9.88
N ALA A 171 19.19 16.25 -9.06
CA ALA A 171 19.89 17.10 -8.10
C ALA A 171 20.77 18.14 -8.83
N ASN A 172 21.55 17.70 -9.81
CA ASN A 172 22.40 18.59 -10.61
C ASN A 172 21.59 19.61 -11.41
N LYS A 173 20.47 19.20 -12.01
CA LYS A 173 19.58 20.13 -12.73
C LYS A 173 19.00 21.23 -11.84
N LYS A 174 18.71 20.92 -10.56
CA LYS A 174 18.26 21.92 -9.57
C LYS A 174 19.37 22.85 -9.13
N GLU A 175 20.62 22.41 -9.11
CA GLU A 175 21.78 23.27 -8.82
C GLU A 175 22.05 24.25 -9.96
N ASP A 176 21.90 23.81 -11.21
CA ASP A 176 22.03 24.66 -12.39
C ASP A 176 20.90 25.72 -12.46
N GLU A 177 19.65 25.33 -12.20
CA GLU A 177 18.50 26.26 -12.15
C GLU A 177 18.58 27.27 -10.99
N ASN A 178 19.31 26.95 -9.91
CA ASN A 178 19.53 27.86 -8.78
C ASN A 178 20.69 28.83 -9.03
N LYS A 179 21.69 28.46 -9.84
CA LYS A 179 22.78 29.36 -10.26
C LYS A 179 22.31 30.42 -11.25
N GLU A 180 21.40 30.09 -12.16
CA GLU A 180 20.81 31.06 -13.11
C GLU A 180 19.88 32.10 -12.46
N LYS A 181 19.46 31.91 -11.21
CA LYS A 181 18.59 32.87 -10.47
C LYS A 181 19.35 33.74 -9.47
N SER A 182 20.67 33.57 -9.36
CA SER A 182 21.53 34.31 -8.43
C SER A 182 22.43 35.35 -9.11
N ASP A 183 22.35 35.50 -10.43
CA ASP A 183 22.98 36.56 -11.23
C ASP A 183 21.92 37.56 -11.73
#